data_AF-A0A7D5N9Q0-F1
#
_entry.id   AF-A0A7D5N9Q0-F1
#
_cell.length_a   1.000
_cell.length_b   1.000
_cell.length_c   1.000
_cell.angle_alpha   90.00
_cell.angle_beta   90.00
_cell.angle_gamma   90.00
#
_symmetry.space_group_name_H-M   'P 1'
#
loop_
_entity.id
_entity.type
_entity.pdbx_description
1 polymer ?
#
loop_
_entity_poly.entity_id
_entity_poly.type
_entity_poly.pdbx_seq_one_letter_code
_entity_poly.pdbx_strand_id
1 'polypeptide(L)' 'MHFNIYLDDETGKRLTEAAQQAGENRNAVIRRAVQEWLARRVEPQWPETVLSFTGEPDMPAFEANREHLGSAKADPLA' A
#
# COMPACT_ATOMS: atom_id res chain seq x y z
N MET A 1 11.80 -18.26 -0.39
CA MET A 1 10.97 -19.07 -1.31
C MET A 1 11.68 -19.16 -2.64
N HIS A 2 11.84 -20.36 -3.21
CA HIS A 2 12.32 -20.55 -4.58
C HIS A 2 11.12 -20.82 -5.48
N PHE A 3 10.99 -20.05 -6.56
CA PHE A 3 9.91 -20.21 -7.54
C PHE A 3 10.50 -20.10 -8.94
N ASN A 4 9.90 -20.84 -9.89
CA ASN A 4 10.29 -20.80 -11.28
C ASN A 4 9.27 -19.95 -12.05
N ILE A 5 9.74 -19.16 -13.01
CA ILE A 5 8.91 -18.30 -13.85
C ILE A 5 9.20 -18.67 -15.29
N TYR A 6 8.15 -18.91 -16.06
CA TYR A 6 8.26 -19.15 -17.48
C TYR A 6 8.10 -17.80 -18.20
N LEU A 7 9.09 -17.48 -19.03
CA LEU A 7 9.12 -16.30 -19.88
C LEU A 7 9.35 -16.78 -21.31
N ASP A 8 8.81 -16.06 -22.28
CA ASP A 8 9.20 -16.27 -23.67
C ASP A 8 10.68 -15.90 -23.88
N ASP A 9 11.28 -16.44 -24.94
CA ASP A 9 12.71 -16.30 -25.22
C ASP A 9 13.14 -14.83 -25.39
N GLU A 10 12.28 -13.99 -25.96
CA GLU A 10 12.58 -12.58 -26.17
C GLU A 10 12.63 -11.83 -24.84
N THR A 11 11.62 -12.01 -23.99
CA THR A 11 11.56 -11.42 -22.65
C THR A 11 12.74 -11.91 -21.79
N GLY A 12 13.10 -13.19 -21.88
CA GLY A 12 14.26 -13.76 -21.18
C GLY A 12 15.59 -13.12 -21.57
N LYS A 13 15.79 -12.83 -22.86
CA LYS A 13 16.98 -12.11 -23.36
C LYS A 13 17.02 -10.67 -22.86
N ARG A 14 15.92 -9.93 -23.03
CA ARG A 14 15.81 -8.54 -22.58
C ARG A 14 16.04 -8.39 -21.07
N LEU A 15 15.54 -9.34 -20.26
CA LEU A 15 15.81 -9.37 -18.83
C LEU A 15 17.31 -9.60 -18.53
N THR A 16 17.96 -10.46 -19.30
CA THR A 16 19.39 -10.74 -19.13
C THR A 16 20.24 -9.50 -19.44
N GLU A 17 19.92 -8.81 -20.54
CA GLU A 17 20.56 -7.55 -20.93
C GLU A 17 20.35 -6.45 -19.88
N ALA A 18 19.11 -6.29 -19.39
CA ALA A 18 18.79 -5.31 -18.35
C ALA A 18 19.56 -5.59 -17.05
N ALA A 19 19.70 -6.85 -16.66
CA ALA A 19 20.47 -7.25 -15.49
C ALA A 19 21.96 -6.91 -15.66
N GLN A 20 22.53 -7.18 -16.84
CA GLN A 20 23.92 -6.82 -17.16
C GLN A 20 24.15 -5.31 -17.10
N GLN A 21 23.26 -4.52 -17.70
CA GLN A 21 23.34 -3.05 -17.68
C GLN A 21 23.25 -2.48 -16.26
N ALA A 22 22.46 -3.11 -15.39
CA ALA A 22 22.32 -2.71 -14.00
C ALA A 22 23.47 -3.21 -13.10
N GLY A 23 24.36 -4.08 -13.58
CA GLY A 23 25.37 -4.74 -12.73
C GLY A 23 24.75 -5.70 -11.71
N GLU A 24 23.53 -6.17 -11.96
CA GLU A 24 22.76 -7.02 -11.06
C GLU A 24 22.58 -8.43 -11.65
N ASN A 25 22.19 -9.39 -10.80
CA ASN A 25 21.73 -10.67 -11.32
C ASN A 25 20.26 -10.60 -11.76
N ARG A 26 19.85 -11.48 -12.66
CA ARG A 26 18.47 -11.56 -13.17
C ARG A 26 17.41 -11.64 -12.06
N ASN A 27 17.69 -12.37 -10.99
CA ASN A 27 16.74 -12.55 -9.88
C ASN A 27 16.56 -11.26 -9.05
N ALA A 28 17.57 -10.40 -8.97
CA ALA A 28 17.46 -9.09 -8.35
C ALA A 28 16.51 -8.19 -9.15
N VAL A 29 16.70 -8.14 -10.47
CA VAL A 29 15.80 -7.40 -11.38
C VAL A 29 14.37 -7.93 -11.30
N ILE A 30 14.18 -9.26 -11.34
CA ILE A 30 12.86 -9.88 -11.19
C ILE A 30 12.20 -9.49 -9.87
N ARG A 31 12.92 -9.62 -8.75
CA ARG A 31 12.36 -9.28 -7.42
C ARG A 31 11.93 -7.83 -7.36
N ARG A 32 12.77 -6.91 -7.83
CA ARG A 32 12.44 -5.48 -7.86
C ARG A 32 11.21 -5.23 -8.74
N ALA A 33 11.17 -5.80 -9.94
CA ALA A 33 10.03 -5.63 -10.84
C ALA A 33 8.71 -6.14 -10.21
N VAL A 34 8.74 -7.30 -9.55
CA VAL A 34 7.58 -7.85 -8.84
C VAL A 34 7.16 -6.95 -7.66
N GLN A 35 8.11 -6.46 -6.86
CA GLN A 35 7.84 -5.55 -5.75
C GLN A 35 7.20 -4.25 -6.23
N GLU A 36 7.76 -3.62 -7.27
CA GLU A 36 7.20 -2.40 -7.84
C GLU A 36 5.82 -2.63 -8.45
N TRP A 37 5.62 -3.76 -9.14
CA TRP A 37 4.32 -4.10 -9.72
C TRP A 37 3.26 -4.28 -8.64
N LEU A 38 3.60 -4.97 -7.54
CA LEU A 38 2.71 -5.13 -6.39
C LEU A 38 2.46 -3.79 -5.71
N ALA A 39 3.47 -2.98 -5.44
CA ALA A 39 3.32 -1.67 -4.79
C ALA A 39 2.38 -0.73 -5.56
N ARG A 40 2.35 -0.82 -6.89
CA ARG A 40 1.46 -0.03 -7.75
C ARG A 40 0.02 -0.55 -7.81
N ARG A 41 -0.24 -1.78 -7.35
CA ARG A 41 -1.51 -2.50 -7.54
C ARG A 41 -2.18 -3.00 -6.27
N VAL A 42 -1.44 -3.12 -5.18
CA VAL A 42 -2.04 -3.27 -3.86
C VAL A 42 -2.85 -2.00 -3.64
N GLU A 43 -4.14 -2.15 -3.33
CA GLU A 43 -5.01 -1.01 -3.01
C GLU A 43 -4.27 -0.11 -2.00
N PRO A 44 -4.39 1.23 -2.11
CA PRO A 44 -3.83 2.12 -1.10
C PRO A 44 -4.51 1.84 0.25
N GLN A 45 -3.94 0.91 1.00
CA GLN A 45 -4.37 0.58 2.34
C GLN A 45 -3.57 1.44 3.32
N TRP A 46 -4.25 1.91 4.35
CA TRP A 46 -3.58 2.53 5.47
C TRP A 46 -2.60 1.54 6.12
N PRO A 47 -1.43 2.01 6.61
CA PRO A 47 -0.54 1.17 7.40
C PRO A 47 -1.29 0.55 8.59
N GLU A 48 -0.86 -0.64 9.02
CA GLU A 48 -1.49 -1.33 10.16
C GLU A 48 -1.54 -0.45 11.41
N THR A 49 -0.51 0.37 11.65
CA THR A 49 -0.47 1.36 12.74
C THR A 49 -1.62 2.36 12.69
N VAL A 50 -2.05 2.77 11.49
CA VAL A 50 -3.19 3.68 11.32
C VAL A 50 -4.50 2.91 11.49
N LEU A 51 -4.61 1.71 10.92
CA LEU A 51 -5.81 0.87 11.04
C LEU A 51 -6.06 0.39 12.48
N SER A 52 -5.01 0.21 13.27
CA SER A 52 -5.07 -0.22 14.68
C SER A 52 -5.10 0.94 15.67
N PHE A 53 -5.06 2.18 15.21
CA PHE A 53 -5.07 3.35 16.10
C PHE A 53 -6.44 3.52 16.75
N THR A 54 -6.51 3.40 18.08
CA THR A 54 -7.75 3.53 18.86
C THR A 54 -7.91 4.88 19.54
N GLY A 55 -7.08 5.87 19.19
CA GLY A 55 -7.05 7.18 19.85
C GLY A 55 -5.98 7.27 20.95
N GLU A 56 -5.79 8.48 21.48
CA GLU A 56 -4.88 8.74 22.60
C GLU A 56 -5.49 8.22 23.91
N PRO A 57 -4.75 7.46 24.74
CA PRO A 57 -5.29 6.86 25.96
C PRO A 57 -5.90 7.87 26.95
N ASP A 58 -5.31 9.07 27.01
CA ASP A 58 -5.71 10.14 27.92
C ASP A 58 -6.83 11.03 27.34
N MET A 59 -7.29 10.74 26.12
CA MET A 59 -8.42 11.45 25.52
C MET A 59 -9.73 10.69 25.69
N PRO A 60 -10.83 11.39 26.03
CA PRO A 60 -12.15 10.77 25.99
C PRO A 60 -12.47 10.34 24.55
N ALA A 61 -13.20 9.24 24.41
CA ALA A 61 -13.67 8.77 23.11
C ALA A 61 -14.42 9.89 22.38
N PHE A 62 -14.31 9.93 21.05
CA PHE A 62 -14.95 10.95 20.21
C PHE A 62 -16.44 11.14 20.54
N GLU A 63 -17.15 10.04 20.79
CA GLU A 63 -18.60 10.05 21.07
C GLU A 63 -18.97 10.34 22.53
N ALA A 64 -18.00 10.47 23.45
CA ALA A 64 -18.25 10.59 24.89
C ALA A 64 -19.11 11.80 25.28
N ASN A 65 -19.15 12.84 24.45
CA ASN A 65 -19.93 14.05 24.69
C ASN A 65 -21.09 14.23 23.70
N ARG A 66 -21.45 13.18 22.94
CA ARG A 66 -22.53 13.26 21.94
C ARG A 66 -23.85 13.68 22.56
N GLU A 67 -24.13 13.24 23.77
CA GLU A 67 -25.37 13.57 24.51
C GLU A 67 -25.45 15.05 24.93
N HIS A 68 -24.31 15.76 24.96
CA HIS A 68 -24.25 17.18 25.26
C HIS A 68 -24.43 18.07 24.01
N LEU A 69 -24.53 17.47 22.82
CA LEU A 69 -24.79 18.22 21.59
C LEU A 69 -26.25 18.67 21.55
N GLY A 70 -26.46 19.98 21.40
CA GLY A 70 -27.78 20.53 21.15
C GLY A 70 -28.33 20.08 19.79
N SER A 71 -29.65 20.23 19.60
CA SER A 71 -30.28 19.96 18.31
C SER A 71 -29.62 20.75 17.18
N ALA A 72 -29.51 20.12 16.01
CA ALA A 72 -29.01 20.81 14.82
C ALA A 72 -29.86 22.07 14.57
N LYS A 73 -29.18 23.19 14.32
CA LYS A 73 -29.87 24.41 13.89
C LYS A 73 -30.51 24.15 12.54
N ALA A 74 -31.63 24.83 12.27
CA ALA A 74 -32.24 24.81 10.95
C ALA A 74 -31.20 25.21 9.90
N ASP A 75 -31.14 24.46 8.79
CA ASP A 75 -30.28 24.78 7.67
C ASP A 75 -30.72 26.13 7.07
N PRO A 76 -29.85 27.16 7.05
CA PRO A 76 -30.19 28.46 6.48
C PRO A 76 -30.29 28.45 4.95
N LEU A 77 -29.94 27.34 4.29
CA LEU A 77 -29.91 27.17 2.84
C LEU A 77 -30.92 26.12 2.31
N ALA A 78 -31.75 25.56 3.18
CA ALA A 78 -32.80 24.61 2.80
C ALA A 78 -34.05 25.27 2.20
#